data_AF-A0ABD6XMD3-F1
#
_entry.id   AF-A0ABD6XMD3-F1
#
_cell.length_a   1.000
_cell.length_b   1.000
_cell.length_c   1.000
_cell.angle_alpha   90.00
_cell.angle_beta   90.00
_cell.angle_gamma   90.00
#
_symmetry.space_group_name_H-M   'P 1'
#
loop_
_entity.id
_entity.type
_entity.pdbx_description
1 polymer ?
#
loop_
_entity_poly.entity_id
_entity_poly.type
_entity_poly.pdbx_seq_one_letter_code
_entity_poly.pdbx_strand_id
1 'polypeptide(L)'
;MSGAQRASGYGSCFFDDYKDVCNQLKQEDLRYLKQLRMLFTRQDVVLEMVEIYFRKKLSRIGDTGIQNIQRLLAEKASDYASGKFSKLAIAQLIALVITQSRNFKQSHINVINATSSYAVTAFKFYGKFEVATKAARKLRFDDAEYYFDLYNANLEMFYYLIEPEMSRIICLKNSGSTSEEQILNLLNKILIK
;
A
#
# COMPACT_ATOMS: atom_id res chain seq x y z
N MET A 1 -16.40 -0.18 10.56
CA MET A 1 -17.77 0.35 10.63
C MET A 1 -18.33 0.19 9.25
N SER A 2 -19.51 -0.43 9.13
CA SER A 2 -20.12 -0.66 7.82
C SER A 2 -20.70 0.61 7.22
N GLY A 3 -20.98 0.61 5.91
CA GLY A 3 -21.72 1.69 5.25
C GLY A 3 -23.06 2.01 5.95
N ALA A 4 -23.75 0.97 6.46
CA ALA A 4 -24.96 1.12 7.27
C ALA A 4 -24.69 1.78 8.63
N GLN A 5 -23.58 1.44 9.30
CA GLN A 5 -23.19 2.05 10.59
C GLN A 5 -22.73 3.51 10.44
N ARG A 6 -22.12 3.87 9.31
CA ARG A 6 -21.78 5.27 8.98
C ARG A 6 -23.03 6.09 8.65
N ALA A 7 -23.97 5.53 7.87
CA ALA A 7 -25.25 6.17 7.58
C ALA A 7 -26.08 6.38 8.85
N SER A 8 -26.14 5.37 9.73
CA SER A 8 -26.78 5.51 11.05
C SER A 8 -26.03 6.50 11.95
N GLY A 9 -24.69 6.56 11.86
CA GLY A 9 -23.86 7.53 12.57
C GLY A 9 -24.08 8.98 12.12
N TYR A 10 -24.32 9.22 10.83
CA TYR A 10 -24.82 10.51 10.36
C TYR A 10 -26.29 10.76 10.77
N GLY A 11 -27.09 9.69 10.90
CA GLY A 11 -28.42 9.74 11.51
C GLY A 11 -28.40 10.27 12.95
N SER A 12 -27.38 9.93 13.74
CA SER A 12 -27.20 10.52 15.08
C SER A 12 -26.83 12.00 15.05
N CYS A 13 -26.34 12.56 13.92
CA CYS A 13 -26.06 14.00 13.79
C CYS A 13 -27.30 14.88 13.72
N PHE A 14 -28.49 14.29 13.63
CA PHE A 14 -29.76 15.01 13.79
C PHE A 14 -30.09 15.35 15.25
N PHE A 15 -29.36 14.78 16.21
CA PHE A 15 -29.53 15.04 17.64
C PHE A 15 -28.31 15.80 18.19
N ASP A 16 -28.54 16.87 18.96
CA ASP A 16 -27.50 17.80 19.42
C ASP A 16 -26.46 17.17 20.36
N ASP A 17 -26.80 16.05 21.00
CA ASP A 17 -25.97 15.36 22.00
C ASP A 17 -24.84 14.50 21.39
N TYR A 18 -24.81 14.32 20.07
CA TYR A 18 -23.83 13.46 19.37
C TYR A 18 -22.81 14.25 18.54
N LYS A 19 -22.55 15.51 18.90
CA LYS A 19 -21.64 16.43 18.17
C LYS A 19 -20.21 15.90 18.04
N ASP A 20 -19.71 15.19 19.05
CA ASP A 20 -18.38 14.58 19.06
C ASP A 20 -18.24 13.45 18.03
N VAL A 21 -19.21 12.53 17.98
CA VAL A 21 -19.29 11.43 16.99
C VAL A 21 -19.36 12.01 15.57
N CYS A 22 -20.16 13.05 15.38
CA CYS A 22 -20.31 13.73 14.09
C CYS A 22 -19.05 14.47 13.65
N ASN A 23 -18.34 15.12 14.58
CA ASN A 23 -17.07 15.76 14.30
C ASN A 23 -15.98 14.74 13.92
N GLN A 24 -15.94 13.60 14.60
CA GLN A 24 -15.01 12.53 14.26
C GLN A 24 -15.28 11.95 12.87
N LEU A 25 -16.54 11.62 12.55
CA LEU A 25 -16.93 11.13 11.22
C LEU A 25 -16.56 12.14 10.12
N LYS A 26 -16.84 13.43 10.34
CA LYS A 26 -16.51 14.51 9.40
C LYS A 26 -15.00 14.67 9.20
N GLN A 27 -14.19 14.55 10.25
CA GLN A 27 -12.73 14.63 10.14
C GLN A 27 -12.15 13.43 9.39
N GLU A 28 -12.63 12.21 9.67
CA GLU A 28 -12.24 11.00 8.95
C GLU A 28 -12.57 11.11 7.45
N ASP A 29 -13.78 11.58 7.11
CA ASP A 29 -14.24 11.70 5.73
C ASP A 29 -13.53 12.84 4.98
N LEU A 30 -13.30 14.00 5.61
CA LEU A 30 -12.52 15.11 5.03
C LEU A 30 -11.07 14.72 4.75
N ARG A 31 -10.46 13.97 5.68
CA ARG A 31 -9.10 13.45 5.50
C ARG A 31 -9.05 12.50 4.31
N TYR A 32 -10.01 11.59 4.19
CA TYR A 32 -10.10 10.67 3.07
C TYR A 32 -10.34 11.38 1.72
N LEU A 33 -11.16 12.43 1.68
CA LEU A 33 -11.38 13.24 0.48
C LEU A 33 -10.13 14.05 0.07
N LYS A 34 -9.38 14.58 1.06
CA LYS A 34 -8.09 15.23 0.82
C LYS A 34 -7.07 14.25 0.26
N GLN A 35 -7.06 13.02 0.78
CA GLN A 35 -6.27 11.91 0.26
C GLN A 35 -6.66 11.55 -1.19
N LEU A 36 -7.95 11.45 -1.49
CA LEU A 36 -8.44 11.17 -2.86
C LEU A 36 -7.99 12.23 -3.85
N ARG A 37 -8.02 13.52 -3.48
CA ARG A 37 -7.49 14.59 -4.33
C ARG A 37 -6.00 14.41 -4.62
N MET A 38 -5.21 13.97 -3.64
CA MET A 38 -3.77 13.69 -3.83
C MET A 38 -3.54 12.48 -4.75
N LEU A 39 -4.43 11.50 -4.73
CA LEU A 39 -4.35 10.32 -5.61
C LEU A 39 -4.58 10.66 -7.10
N PHE A 40 -5.41 11.66 -7.39
CA PHE A 40 -5.61 12.15 -8.76
C PHE A 40 -4.50 13.11 -9.22
N THR A 41 -3.64 13.60 -8.33
CA THR A 41 -2.57 14.56 -8.67
C THR A 41 -1.16 13.99 -8.61
N ARG A 42 -0.93 12.83 -7.97
CA ARG A 42 0.39 12.16 -7.95
C ARG A 42 0.47 11.05 -9.00
N GLN A 43 1.51 11.10 -9.84
CA GLN A 43 1.92 9.98 -10.67
C GLN A 43 2.31 8.79 -9.78
N ASP A 44 1.47 7.77 -9.83
CA ASP A 44 1.58 6.43 -9.26
C ASP A 44 1.68 6.31 -7.71
N VAL A 45 0.56 6.58 -7.03
CA VAL A 45 0.37 6.29 -5.59
C VAL A 45 0.67 4.82 -5.23
N VAL A 46 0.44 3.89 -6.16
CA VAL A 46 0.72 2.47 -5.94
C VAL A 46 2.23 2.21 -5.87
N LEU A 47 3.00 2.83 -6.77
CA LEU A 47 4.46 2.79 -6.74
C LEU A 47 5.01 3.38 -5.43
N GLU A 48 4.52 4.55 -5.01
CA GLU A 48 4.97 5.21 -3.77
C GLU A 48 4.70 4.33 -2.53
N MET A 49 3.52 3.71 -2.43
CA MET A 49 3.19 2.82 -1.31
C MET A 49 4.12 1.59 -1.24
N VAL A 50 4.47 1.00 -2.40
CA VAL A 50 5.39 -0.15 -2.45
C VAL A 50 6.83 0.31 -2.13
N GLU A 51 7.26 1.47 -2.63
CA GLU A 51 8.59 2.04 -2.35
C GLU A 51 8.79 2.28 -0.84
N ILE A 52 7.79 2.86 -0.15
CA ILE A 52 7.84 3.10 1.30
C ILE A 52 8.19 1.82 2.06
N TYR A 53 7.56 0.69 1.71
CA TYR A 53 7.83 -0.60 2.34
C TYR A 53 9.30 -1.03 2.16
N PHE A 54 9.81 -1.00 0.93
CA PHE A 54 11.17 -1.47 0.65
C PHE A 54 12.25 -0.53 1.16
N ARG A 55 12.00 0.78 1.20
CA ARG A 55 12.91 1.77 1.80
C ARG A 55 13.26 1.39 3.24
N LYS A 56 12.24 1.04 4.02
CA LYS A 56 12.38 0.60 5.41
C LYS A 56 13.09 -0.74 5.54
N LYS A 57 12.76 -1.71 4.67
CA LYS A 57 13.42 -3.02 4.69
C LYS A 57 14.90 -2.92 4.36
N LEU A 58 15.26 -2.15 3.33
CA LEU A 58 16.65 -1.93 2.93
C LEU A 58 17.44 -1.13 3.95
N SER A 59 16.80 -0.24 4.72
CA SER A 59 17.50 0.51 5.77
C SER A 59 18.10 -0.42 6.84
N ARG A 60 17.52 -1.60 7.05
CA ARG A 60 17.96 -2.63 8.01
C ARG A 60 19.02 -3.59 7.46
N ILE A 61 19.37 -3.49 6.17
CA ILE A 61 20.33 -4.38 5.51
C ILE A 61 21.71 -3.70 5.47
N GLY A 62 22.76 -4.45 5.78
CA GLY A 62 24.14 -3.97 5.69
C GLY A 62 24.64 -3.85 4.25
N ASP A 63 25.79 -3.21 4.05
CA ASP A 63 26.28 -2.87 2.71
C ASP A 63 26.51 -4.08 1.81
N THR A 64 27.00 -5.20 2.35
CA THR A 64 27.18 -6.46 1.61
C THR A 64 25.85 -6.98 1.05
N GLY A 65 24.78 -6.94 1.86
CA GLY A 65 23.46 -7.38 1.42
C GLY A 65 22.83 -6.46 0.37
N ILE A 66 23.08 -5.16 0.49
CA ILE A 66 22.69 -4.19 -0.54
C ILE A 66 23.40 -4.47 -1.86
N GLN A 67 24.68 -4.81 -1.84
CA GLN A 67 25.42 -5.19 -3.05
C GLN A 67 24.88 -6.47 -3.69
N ASN A 68 24.48 -7.47 -2.90
CA ASN A 68 23.84 -8.68 -3.41
C ASN A 68 22.52 -8.38 -4.12
N ILE A 69 21.66 -7.58 -3.51
CA ILE A 69 20.37 -7.16 -4.10
C ILE A 69 20.60 -6.36 -5.39
N GLN A 70 21.55 -5.42 -5.36
CA GLN A 70 21.91 -4.63 -6.53
C GLN A 70 22.41 -5.51 -7.68
N ARG A 71 23.27 -6.48 -7.39
CA ARG A 71 23.79 -7.40 -8.41
C ARG A 71 22.67 -8.22 -9.05
N LEU A 72 21.74 -8.74 -8.25
CA LEU A 72 20.59 -9.47 -8.76
C LEU A 72 19.71 -8.61 -9.68
N LEU A 73 19.45 -7.35 -9.31
CA LEU A 73 18.70 -6.41 -10.12
C LEU A 73 19.41 -6.10 -11.45
N ALA A 74 20.72 -5.84 -11.41
CA ALA A 74 21.51 -5.56 -12.60
C ALA A 74 21.63 -6.78 -13.53
N GLU A 75 21.76 -7.99 -12.99
CA GLU A 75 21.85 -9.23 -13.77
C GLU A 75 20.54 -9.57 -14.48
N LYS A 76 19.40 -9.32 -13.84
CA LYS A 76 18.09 -9.79 -14.32
C LYS A 76 17.21 -8.71 -14.94
N ALA A 77 17.56 -7.45 -14.78
CA ALA A 77 16.83 -6.33 -15.35
C ALA A 77 17.81 -5.44 -16.13
N SER A 78 18.19 -5.91 -17.32
CA SER A 78 19.25 -5.35 -18.19
C SER A 78 19.12 -3.86 -18.51
N ASP A 79 17.90 -3.31 -18.37
CA ASP A 79 17.61 -1.89 -18.58
C ASP A 79 18.10 -0.99 -17.43
N TYR A 80 18.53 -1.56 -16.30
CA TYR A 80 18.99 -0.82 -15.12
C TYR A 80 20.53 -0.90 -14.99
N ALA A 81 21.18 0.26 -15.15
CA ALA A 81 22.63 0.40 -15.31
C ALA A 81 23.48 -0.12 -14.12
N SER A 82 24.69 -0.59 -14.42
CA SER A 82 25.68 -1.07 -13.46
C SER A 82 26.42 0.08 -12.73
N GLY A 83 25.85 0.60 -11.64
CA GLY A 83 26.52 1.57 -10.76
C GLY A 83 26.08 1.41 -9.31
N LYS A 84 26.90 1.77 -8.30
CA LYS A 84 26.48 1.69 -6.88
C LYS A 84 25.22 2.54 -6.67
N PHE A 85 24.12 1.90 -6.28
CA PHE A 85 22.86 2.58 -6.03
C PHE A 85 22.70 2.91 -4.55
N SER A 86 22.09 4.07 -4.26
CA SER A 86 21.63 4.34 -2.91
C SER A 86 20.52 3.37 -2.53
N LYS A 87 20.34 3.08 -1.23
CA LYS A 87 19.22 2.28 -0.73
C LYS A 87 17.85 2.80 -1.20
N LEU A 88 17.75 4.11 -1.41
CA LEU A 88 16.54 4.76 -1.93
C LEU A 88 16.31 4.42 -3.41
N ALA A 89 17.34 4.48 -4.25
CA ALA A 89 17.23 4.09 -5.65
C ALA A 89 16.90 2.59 -5.79
N ILE A 90 17.49 1.73 -4.95
CA ILE A 90 17.15 0.30 -4.92
C ILE A 90 15.68 0.10 -4.51
N ALA A 91 15.19 0.83 -3.52
CA ALA A 91 13.77 0.75 -3.10
C ALA A 91 12.83 1.09 -4.26
N GLN A 92 13.14 2.14 -5.03
CA GLN A 92 12.36 2.55 -6.20
C GLN A 92 12.37 1.48 -7.30
N LEU A 93 13.54 0.91 -7.60
CA LEU A 93 13.65 -0.15 -8.61
C LEU A 93 12.87 -1.41 -8.21
N ILE A 94 12.97 -1.83 -6.94
CA ILE A 94 12.17 -2.96 -6.43
C ILE A 94 10.68 -2.66 -6.55
N ALA A 95 10.24 -1.45 -6.17
CA ALA A 95 8.85 -1.05 -6.28
C ALA A 95 8.37 -1.06 -7.73
N LEU A 96 9.19 -0.58 -8.68
CA LEU A 96 8.89 -0.59 -10.10
C LEU A 96 8.76 -2.01 -10.64
N VAL A 97 9.71 -2.89 -10.33
CA VAL A 97 9.68 -4.31 -10.73
C VAL A 97 8.44 -5.02 -10.19
N ILE A 98 8.10 -4.80 -8.91
CA ILE A 98 6.93 -5.43 -8.29
C ILE A 98 5.63 -4.94 -8.93
N THR A 99 5.45 -3.62 -9.03
CA THR A 99 4.22 -3.01 -9.58
C THR A 99 4.04 -3.33 -11.06
N GLN A 100 5.13 -3.51 -11.81
CA GLN A 100 5.07 -3.91 -13.20
C GLN A 100 4.81 -5.41 -13.42
N SER A 101 5.02 -6.24 -12.39
CA SER A 101 4.85 -7.69 -12.47
C SER A 101 3.41 -8.09 -12.84
N ARG A 102 3.27 -9.19 -13.60
CA ARG A 102 1.97 -9.68 -14.07
C ARG A 102 1.00 -9.97 -12.93
N ASN A 103 1.48 -10.55 -11.83
CA ASN A 103 0.65 -10.89 -10.68
C ASN A 103 0.09 -9.61 -10.03
N PHE A 104 0.94 -8.61 -9.84
CA PHE A 104 0.55 -7.34 -9.26
C PHE A 104 -0.46 -6.59 -10.15
N LYS A 105 -0.18 -6.47 -11.46
CA LYS A 105 -1.12 -5.87 -12.42
C LYS A 105 -2.47 -6.58 -12.42
N GLN A 106 -2.48 -7.92 -12.48
CA GLN A 106 -3.72 -8.69 -12.48
C GLN A 106 -4.49 -8.51 -11.17
N SER A 107 -3.81 -8.58 -10.02
CA SER A 107 -4.47 -8.38 -8.73
C SER A 107 -5.00 -6.96 -8.59
N HIS A 108 -4.25 -5.97 -9.05
CA HIS A 108 -4.65 -4.56 -9.01
C HIS A 108 -5.90 -4.33 -9.86
N ILE A 109 -5.92 -4.87 -11.09
CA ILE A 109 -7.10 -4.86 -11.96
C ILE A 109 -8.27 -5.60 -11.30
N ASN A 110 -8.05 -6.73 -10.65
CA ASN A 110 -9.11 -7.48 -9.97
C ASN A 110 -9.71 -6.70 -8.79
N VAL A 111 -8.88 -5.99 -8.01
CA VAL A 111 -9.36 -5.10 -6.94
C VAL A 111 -10.19 -3.98 -7.55
N ILE A 112 -9.71 -3.34 -8.62
CA ILE A 112 -10.47 -2.31 -9.31
C ILE A 112 -11.81 -2.87 -9.81
N ASN A 113 -11.81 -4.01 -10.51
CA ASN A 113 -12.98 -4.64 -11.11
C ASN A 113 -14.01 -5.12 -10.08
N ALA A 114 -13.56 -5.76 -9.00
CA ALA A 114 -14.41 -6.17 -7.88
C ALA A 114 -15.03 -4.95 -7.17
N THR A 115 -14.36 -3.79 -7.25
CA THR A 115 -14.85 -2.52 -6.71
C THR A 115 -15.61 -1.69 -7.76
N SER A 116 -15.63 -2.10 -9.04
CA SER A 116 -16.16 -1.33 -10.18
C SER A 116 -17.40 -1.94 -10.84
N SER A 117 -18.28 -2.62 -10.11
CA SER A 117 -19.64 -2.80 -10.62
C SER A 117 -20.26 -1.41 -10.84
N TYR A 118 -20.60 -1.12 -12.09
CA TYR A 118 -21.07 0.14 -12.68
C TYR A 118 -21.92 1.06 -11.75
N ALA A 119 -21.81 2.38 -12.02
CA ALA A 119 -22.46 3.55 -11.42
C ALA A 119 -21.64 4.34 -10.38
N VAL A 120 -21.18 5.52 -10.82
CA VAL A 120 -20.54 6.57 -10.03
C VAL A 120 -21.63 7.37 -9.32
N THR A 121 -22.01 6.95 -8.12
CA THR A 121 -22.92 7.72 -7.25
C THR A 121 -22.27 7.91 -5.88
N ALA A 122 -22.45 9.10 -5.28
CA ALA A 122 -21.87 9.51 -3.99
C ALA A 122 -22.03 8.46 -2.86
N PHE A 123 -23.09 7.64 -2.90
CA PHE A 123 -23.34 6.54 -1.97
C PHE A 123 -22.27 5.42 -1.95
N LYS A 124 -21.53 5.19 -3.05
CA LYS A 124 -20.41 4.20 -3.09
C LYS A 124 -19.11 4.73 -2.49
N PHE A 125 -18.96 6.03 -2.24
CA PHE A 125 -17.81 6.55 -1.50
C PHE A 125 -17.76 5.98 -0.08
N TYR A 126 -18.92 5.79 0.55
CA TYR A 126 -19.02 5.18 1.90
C TYR A 126 -18.70 3.68 1.92
N GLY A 127 -19.08 2.92 0.87
CA GLY A 127 -18.70 1.51 0.74
C GLY A 127 -17.22 1.31 0.47
N LYS A 128 -16.60 2.17 -0.35
CA LYS A 128 -15.14 2.18 -0.57
C LYS A 128 -14.38 2.59 0.68
N PHE A 129 -14.93 3.51 1.47
CA PHE A 129 -14.37 3.89 2.76
C PHE A 129 -14.32 2.69 3.73
N GLU A 130 -15.35 1.85 3.76
CA GLU A 130 -15.36 0.63 4.58
C GLU A 130 -14.26 -0.36 4.16
N VAL A 131 -14.11 -0.63 2.85
CA VAL A 131 -13.04 -1.48 2.31
C VAL A 131 -11.66 -0.92 2.65
N ALA A 132 -11.45 0.38 2.40
CA ALA A 132 -10.22 1.09 2.73
C ALA A 132 -9.88 0.99 4.24
N THR A 133 -10.86 1.23 5.10
CA THR A 133 -10.70 1.17 6.55
C THR A 133 -10.39 -0.25 7.02
N LYS A 134 -11.05 -1.27 6.45
CA LYS A 134 -10.80 -2.66 6.80
C LYS A 134 -9.39 -3.08 6.39
N ALA A 135 -8.95 -2.74 5.19
CA ALA A 135 -7.60 -3.00 4.70
C ALA A 135 -6.54 -2.29 5.56
N ALA A 136 -6.73 -1.00 5.86
CA ALA A 136 -5.81 -0.21 6.69
C ALA A 136 -5.72 -0.75 8.13
N ARG A 137 -6.86 -1.16 8.72
CA ARG A 137 -6.87 -1.78 10.05
C ARG A 137 -6.16 -3.13 10.06
N LYS A 138 -6.41 -3.97 9.05
CA LYS A 138 -5.70 -5.24 8.89
C LYS A 138 -4.20 -5.00 8.77
N LEU A 139 -3.77 -4.04 7.95
CA LEU A 139 -2.36 -3.66 7.83
C LEU A 139 -1.77 -3.24 9.19
N ARG A 140 -2.50 -2.47 9.99
CA ARG A 140 -2.04 -2.08 11.34
C ARG A 140 -1.73 -3.29 12.24
N PHE A 141 -2.46 -4.40 12.07
CA PHE A 141 -2.19 -5.64 12.79
C PHE A 141 -1.07 -6.46 12.13
N ASP A 142 -1.08 -6.57 10.80
CA ASP A 142 -0.10 -7.37 10.03
C ASP A 142 1.32 -6.76 10.09
N ASP A 143 1.44 -5.44 9.94
CA ASP A 143 2.70 -4.69 10.03
C ASP A 143 2.44 -3.23 10.47
N ALA A 144 2.46 -3.01 11.79
CA ALA A 144 2.19 -1.70 12.40
C ALA A 144 3.17 -0.61 11.93
N GLU A 145 4.45 -0.93 11.71
CA GLU A 145 5.43 0.04 11.23
C GLU A 145 5.07 0.51 9.81
N TYR A 146 4.79 -0.42 8.91
CA TYR A 146 4.40 -0.06 7.55
C TYR A 146 3.08 0.73 7.53
N TYR A 147 2.11 0.38 8.39
CA TYR A 147 0.91 1.18 8.58
C TYR A 147 1.22 2.63 8.96
N PHE A 148 2.11 2.86 9.94
CA PHE A 148 2.46 4.22 10.37
C PHE A 148 3.21 5.00 9.29
N ASP A 149 4.09 4.34 8.53
CA ASP A 149 4.79 4.97 7.41
C ASP A 149 3.80 5.43 6.32
N LEU A 150 2.80 4.60 5.97
CA LEU A 150 1.73 4.99 5.04
C LEU A 150 0.84 6.08 5.64
N TYR A 151 0.52 6.01 6.93
CA TYR A 151 -0.29 7.02 7.61
C TYR A 151 0.36 8.41 7.58
N ASN A 152 1.67 8.48 7.81
CA ASN A 152 2.44 9.71 7.73
C ASN A 152 2.51 10.26 6.30
N ALA A 153 2.50 9.38 5.29
CA ALA A 153 2.38 9.75 3.88
C ALA A 153 0.94 10.07 3.46
N ASN A 154 -0.06 9.89 4.32
CA ASN A 154 -1.50 9.97 4.00
C ASN A 154 -1.94 8.98 2.90
N LEU A 155 -1.38 7.77 2.93
CA LEU A 155 -1.61 6.71 1.95
C LEU A 155 -2.27 5.45 2.55
N GLU A 156 -2.46 5.40 3.87
CA GLU A 156 -2.92 4.21 4.60
C GLU A 156 -4.29 3.71 4.09
N MET A 157 -5.19 4.63 3.76
CA MET A 157 -6.52 4.30 3.26
C MET A 157 -6.50 3.84 1.80
N PHE A 158 -5.37 3.92 1.10
CA PHE A 158 -5.19 3.38 -0.24
C PHE A 158 -4.57 1.99 -0.25
N TYR A 159 -4.19 1.47 0.92
CA TYR A 159 -3.59 0.14 1.02
C TYR A 159 -4.46 -0.96 0.39
N TYR A 160 -5.80 -0.82 0.41
CA TYR A 160 -6.70 -1.77 -0.25
C TYR A 160 -6.38 -2.01 -1.74
N LEU A 161 -5.76 -1.03 -2.43
CA LEU A 161 -5.37 -1.14 -3.83
C LEU A 161 -4.23 -2.15 -4.07
N ILE A 162 -3.42 -2.40 -3.04
CA ILE A 162 -2.21 -3.23 -3.10
C ILE A 162 -2.23 -4.37 -2.08
N GLU A 163 -3.24 -4.41 -1.20
CA GLU A 163 -3.39 -5.37 -0.11
C GLU A 163 -3.14 -6.83 -0.56
N PRO A 164 -3.72 -7.34 -1.65
CA PRO A 164 -3.61 -8.77 -1.95
C PRO A 164 -2.17 -9.22 -2.20
N GLU A 165 -1.34 -8.38 -2.83
CA GLU A 165 0.08 -8.69 -3.05
C GLU A 165 0.92 -8.34 -1.82
N MET A 166 0.69 -7.16 -1.22
CA MET A 166 1.49 -6.71 -0.09
C MET A 166 1.28 -7.58 1.16
N SER A 167 0.06 -8.05 1.45
CA SER A 167 -0.16 -8.99 2.55
C SER A 167 0.61 -10.31 2.34
N ARG A 168 0.79 -10.77 1.10
CA ARG A 168 1.64 -11.95 0.82
C ARG A 168 3.11 -11.65 1.06
N ILE A 169 3.60 -10.50 0.61
CA ILE A 169 4.98 -10.05 0.83
C ILE A 169 5.26 -9.88 2.32
N ILE A 170 4.34 -9.26 3.07
CA ILE A 170 4.43 -9.08 4.52
C ILE A 170 4.45 -10.43 5.24
N CYS A 171 3.62 -11.40 4.83
CA CYS A 171 3.57 -12.72 5.46
C CYS A 171 4.90 -13.51 5.35
N LEU A 172 5.71 -13.27 4.30
CA LEU A 172 7.05 -13.87 4.17
C LEU A 172 8.01 -13.48 5.32
N LYS A 173 7.71 -12.42 6.08
CA LYS A 173 8.42 -11.97 7.29
C LYS A 173 8.50 -13.05 8.39
N ASN A 174 7.53 -13.95 8.47
CA ASN A 174 7.39 -14.92 9.56
C ASN A 174 8.13 -16.25 9.33
N SER A 175 8.97 -16.31 8.28
CA SER A 175 9.68 -17.55 7.88
C SER A 175 11.03 -17.78 8.57
N GLY A 176 11.47 -16.87 9.46
CA GLY A 176 12.79 -16.93 10.11
C GLY A 176 13.96 -16.50 9.23
N SER A 177 13.71 -16.14 7.97
CA SER A 177 14.69 -15.63 7.01
C SER A 177 15.08 -14.17 7.26
N THR A 178 16.29 -13.78 6.84
CA THR A 178 16.75 -12.39 6.97
C THR A 178 16.00 -11.45 6.00
N SER A 179 16.00 -10.15 6.27
CA SER A 179 15.36 -9.17 5.35
C SER A 179 16.01 -9.17 3.96
N GLU A 180 17.30 -9.49 3.87
CA GLU A 180 18.01 -9.66 2.60
C GLU A 180 17.51 -10.87 1.83
N GLU A 181 17.45 -12.04 2.48
CA GLU A 181 16.95 -13.29 1.86
C GLU A 181 15.52 -13.14 1.35
N GLN A 182 14.65 -12.47 2.14
CA GLN A 182 13.27 -12.20 1.74
C GLN A 182 13.20 -11.39 0.44
N ILE A 183 14.02 -10.32 0.34
CA ILE A 183 14.07 -9.47 -0.85
C ILE A 183 14.63 -10.25 -2.05
N LEU A 184 15.74 -10.96 -1.87
CA LEU A 184 16.37 -11.75 -2.94
C LEU A 184 15.43 -12.84 -3.47
N ASN A 185 14.74 -13.55 -2.58
CA ASN A 185 13.76 -14.57 -2.97
C ASN A 185 12.56 -13.97 -3.70
N LEU A 186 12.05 -12.84 -3.21
CA LEU A 186 10.95 -12.12 -3.87
C LEU A 186 11.35 -11.67 -5.27
N LEU A 187 12.51 -11.04 -5.41
CA LEU A 187 13.03 -10.55 -6.68
C LEU A 187 13.29 -11.69 -7.66
N ASN A 188 13.90 -12.78 -7.22
CA ASN A 188 14.08 -13.98 -8.05
C ASN A 188 12.74 -14.50 -8.59
N LYS A 189 11.70 -14.55 -7.76
CA LYS A 189 10.37 -15.03 -8.18
C LYS A 189 9.69 -14.10 -9.19
N ILE A 190 9.97 -12.80 -9.14
CA ILE A 190 9.35 -11.80 -10.02
C ILE A 190 10.14 -11.65 -11.33
N LEU A 191 11.46 -11.66 -11.26
CA LEU A 191 12.38 -11.45 -12.39
C LEU A 191 12.68 -12.72 -13.18
N ILE A 192 12.47 -13.90 -12.60
CA ILE A 192 12.52 -15.17 -13.35
C ILE A 192 11.10 -15.45 -13.85
N LYS A 193 10.80 -14.90 -15.04
CA LYS A 193 9.60 -15.26 -15.81
C LYS A 193 9.82 -15.04 -17.29
#